data_AF-A0AAE0RZD7-F1
#
_entry.id   AF-A0AAE0RZD7-F1
#
_cell.length_a   1.000
_cell.length_b   1.000
_cell.length_c   1.000
_cell.angle_alpha   90.00
_cell.angle_beta   90.00
_cell.angle_gamma   90.00
#
_symmetry.space_group_name_H-M   'P 1'
#
loop_
_entity.id
_entity.type
_entity.pdbx_description
1 polymer ?
#
loop_
_entity_poly.entity_id
_entity_poly.type
_entity_poly.pdbx_seq_one_letter_code
_entity_poly.pdbx_strand_id
1 'polypeptide(L)'
;MIEQTKIRCTWCGNDPLYVAYHDDEWGRPVFDDKIMFEFMILETFQAGLSWLTILRKRDAFRVAFDEFDVAKVANYDEKKVVELMQNAGIVRNQLKIRAAIHNASRFIEIQKSHGNFTNYLWAFVDGKPLLNHPLVQADLPVSTPLSDTISKDLQNRGFKFVGSTIVYAKLQAVGIVNDHLESSKYVNPFTDFGFKKIFGEEASKSSLIDFLNALLPKEDNIADLSFKNPEQLGRSEAERKAVFDIYCENAQGEKFIVELQKAKQNYFKERTIYYSTFPIREQAEKGIWNFNLSAVYCVGILDFTFDDYKNDAEKNEVLHTIKLKNQHGNVFYDKLTYIYLEMPNFRKKQEELKTRLDYWLYFIKYLEDFQSIPSMFKDAVFEQAFEKAELAKLGQAEMDKYEYSLKVFRDNKNTFDYAVETAFGEGMLEGKLERNIEIIVKKYPHFGIEQLAALTDLSVDEVRRILKEHKVL
;
A
#
# COMPACT_ATOMS: atom_id res chain seq x y z
N MET A 1 36.23 -4.48 9.46
CA MET A 1 34.83 -4.25 9.89
C MET A 1 34.18 -3.45 8.77
N ILE A 2 33.27 -4.07 8.03
CA ILE A 2 32.48 -3.32 7.04
C ILE A 2 31.47 -2.53 7.87
N GLU A 3 31.62 -1.22 7.87
CA GLU A 3 30.68 -0.31 8.51
C GLU A 3 29.32 -0.54 7.84
N GLN A 4 28.35 -1.08 8.60
CA GLN A 4 26.99 -1.21 8.09
C GLN A 4 26.48 0.20 7.79
N THR A 5 26.42 0.56 6.52
CA THR A 5 25.77 1.77 6.05
C THR A 5 24.30 1.69 6.46
N LYS A 6 23.93 2.39 7.54
CA LYS A 6 22.52 2.55 7.94
C LYS A 6 21.79 3.19 6.77
N ILE A 7 20.84 2.47 6.18
CA ILE A 7 19.91 3.01 5.20
C ILE A 7 18.94 3.89 5.97
N ARG A 8 18.85 5.18 5.59
CA ARG A 8 18.02 6.19 6.26
C ARG A 8 16.93 6.67 5.34
N CYS A 9 15.87 7.22 5.93
CA CYS A 9 14.83 7.89 5.15
C CYS A 9 15.43 9.04 4.34
N THR A 10 15.03 9.17 3.07
CA THR A 10 15.63 10.16 2.16
C THR A 10 15.45 11.61 2.63
N TRP A 11 14.43 11.88 3.45
CA TRP A 11 14.14 13.22 3.96
C TRP A 11 15.19 13.77 4.94
N CYS A 12 15.98 12.92 5.63
CA CYS A 12 16.95 13.43 6.60
C CYS A 12 18.21 14.02 5.93
N GLY A 13 18.45 13.65 4.66
CA GLY A 13 19.61 14.10 3.90
C GLY A 13 20.93 13.80 4.64
N ASN A 14 21.86 14.76 4.58
CA ASN A 14 23.21 14.64 5.16
C ASN A 14 23.49 15.65 6.29
N ASP A 15 22.50 16.45 6.71
CA ASP A 15 22.69 17.42 7.80
C ASP A 15 22.82 16.66 9.13
N PRO A 16 23.94 16.80 9.88
CA PRO A 16 24.17 16.01 11.09
C PRO A 16 23.08 16.15 12.15
N LEU A 17 22.48 17.34 12.28
CA LEU A 17 21.39 17.58 13.23
C LEU A 17 20.13 16.83 12.81
N TYR A 18 19.83 16.82 11.51
CA TYR A 18 18.63 16.16 11.00
C TYR A 18 18.76 14.64 11.00
N VAL A 19 19.97 14.13 10.73
CA VAL A 19 20.33 12.73 10.83
C VAL A 19 20.25 12.23 12.27
N ALA A 20 20.77 12.98 13.25
CA ALA A 20 20.67 12.61 14.67
C ALA A 20 19.20 12.54 15.10
N TYR A 21 18.39 13.53 14.73
CA TYR A 21 16.95 13.51 14.99
C TYR A 21 16.26 12.28 14.37
N HIS A 22 16.59 11.95 13.12
CA HIS A 22 16.07 10.74 12.46
C HIS A 22 16.46 9.46 13.22
N ASP A 23 17.74 9.30 13.56
CA ASP A 23 18.27 8.06 14.13
C ASP A 23 17.87 7.85 15.60
N ASP A 24 17.78 8.95 16.37
CA ASP A 24 17.71 8.90 17.83
C ASP A 24 16.37 9.36 18.41
N GLU A 25 15.50 10.01 17.62
CA GLU A 25 14.23 10.55 18.12
C GLU A 25 13.01 10.15 17.28
N TRP A 26 13.03 10.39 15.97
CA TRP A 26 11.86 10.22 15.11
C TRP A 26 11.42 8.75 15.03
N GLY A 27 10.10 8.50 15.13
CA GLY A 27 9.53 7.15 15.12
C GLY A 27 9.75 6.33 16.40
N ARG A 28 10.45 6.86 17.42
CA ARG A 28 10.66 6.16 18.70
C ARG A 28 9.50 6.41 19.66
N PRO A 29 8.90 5.38 20.27
CA PRO A 29 7.79 5.55 21.21
C PRO A 29 8.13 6.48 22.38
N VAL A 30 7.39 7.57 22.51
CA VAL A 30 7.49 8.52 23.62
C VAL A 30 6.33 8.31 24.60
N PHE A 31 6.65 8.16 25.89
CA PHE A 31 5.67 8.05 26.99
C PHE A 31 5.85 9.16 28.05
N ASP A 32 6.54 10.23 27.69
CA ASP A 32 6.76 11.41 28.54
C ASP A 32 5.90 12.59 28.07
N ASP A 33 5.06 13.11 28.95
CA ASP A 33 4.13 14.21 28.67
C ASP A 33 4.85 15.54 28.35
N LYS A 34 6.02 15.79 28.95
CA LYS A 34 6.81 17.00 28.67
C LYS A 34 7.33 16.96 27.24
N ILE A 35 7.83 15.82 26.79
CA ILE A 35 8.26 15.61 25.40
C ILE A 35 7.04 15.72 24.46
N MET A 36 5.89 15.12 24.82
CA MET A 36 4.66 15.24 24.03
C MET A 36 4.17 16.68 23.85
N PHE A 37 4.32 17.50 24.89
CA PHE A 37 3.97 18.92 24.86
C PHE A 37 5.00 19.74 24.08
N GLU A 38 6.30 19.45 24.23
CA GLU A 38 7.37 20.02 23.40
C GLU A 38 7.07 19.82 21.90
N PHE A 39 6.84 18.59 21.45
CA PHE A 39 6.51 18.32 20.05
C PHE A 39 5.19 18.97 19.63
N MET A 40 4.18 19.07 20.51
CA MET A 40 2.95 19.80 20.19
C MET A 40 3.21 21.28 19.86
N ILE A 41 4.08 21.94 20.62
CA ILE A 41 4.47 23.32 20.35
C ILE A 41 5.29 23.38 19.06
N LEU A 42 6.33 22.56 18.91
CA LEU A 42 7.21 22.61 17.74
C LEU A 42 6.44 22.39 16.42
N GLU A 43 5.51 21.44 16.38
CA GLU A 43 4.67 21.17 15.20
C GLU A 43 3.70 22.31 14.89
N THR A 44 3.16 22.99 15.92
CA THR A 44 2.38 24.22 15.73
C THR A 44 3.21 25.29 15.01
N PHE A 45 4.50 25.38 15.33
CA PHE A 45 5.41 26.34 14.71
C PHE A 45 5.95 25.91 13.35
N GLN A 46 5.93 24.62 13.02
CA GLN A 46 6.36 24.07 11.73
C GLN A 46 5.44 24.45 10.56
N ALA A 47 4.14 24.69 10.79
CA ALA A 47 3.20 25.03 9.70
C ALA A 47 3.71 26.15 8.75
N GLY A 48 4.02 25.81 7.49
CA GLY A 48 4.57 26.75 6.49
C GLY A 48 6.09 26.93 6.52
N LEU A 49 6.83 26.07 7.23
CA LEU A 49 8.29 26.03 7.32
C LEU A 49 8.80 24.59 7.19
N SER A 50 10.08 24.41 6.89
CA SER A 50 10.70 23.08 6.96
C SER A 50 10.93 22.65 8.42
N TRP A 51 10.81 21.35 8.71
CA TRP A 51 11.08 20.84 10.06
C TRP A 51 12.51 21.12 10.51
N LEU A 52 13.51 21.03 9.62
CA LEU A 52 14.90 21.40 9.91
C LEU A 52 15.04 22.84 10.42
N THR A 53 14.19 23.78 9.95
CA THR A 53 14.18 25.16 10.45
C THR A 53 13.72 25.22 11.91
N ILE A 54 12.73 24.42 12.28
CA ILE A 54 12.24 24.32 13.66
C ILE A 54 13.25 23.60 14.55
N LEU A 55 13.83 22.50 14.06
CA LEU A 55 14.83 21.71 14.78
C LEU A 55 16.06 22.54 15.13
N ARG A 56 16.57 23.35 14.21
CA ARG A 56 17.68 24.31 14.47
C ARG A 56 17.34 25.39 15.50
N LYS A 57 16.05 25.65 15.73
CA LYS A 57 15.55 26.62 16.72
C LYS A 57 15.09 25.96 18.02
N ARG A 58 15.13 24.63 18.12
CA ARG A 58 14.54 23.86 19.23
C ARG A 58 15.05 24.30 20.59
N ASP A 59 16.36 24.53 20.74
CA ASP A 59 16.94 25.01 22.01
C ASP A 59 16.47 26.42 22.36
N ALA A 60 16.34 27.31 21.36
CA ALA A 60 15.79 28.64 21.58
C ALA A 60 14.31 28.59 21.98
N PHE A 61 13.53 27.66 21.39
CA PHE A 61 12.16 27.40 21.82
C PHE A 61 12.11 26.88 23.26
N ARG A 62 13.01 25.95 23.62
CA ARG A 62 13.10 25.39 24.98
C ARG A 62 13.30 26.49 26.03
N VAL A 63 14.24 27.40 25.79
CA VAL A 63 14.45 28.56 26.68
C VAL A 63 13.25 29.52 26.67
N ALA A 64 12.69 29.82 25.49
CA ALA A 64 11.61 30.80 25.36
C ALA A 64 10.28 30.32 25.99
N PHE A 65 10.02 29.02 25.96
CA PHE A 65 8.80 28.39 26.49
C PHE A 65 9.03 27.71 27.85
N ASP A 66 9.95 28.24 28.66
CA ASP A 66 10.22 27.80 30.03
C ASP A 66 10.43 26.28 30.16
N GLU A 67 11.32 25.72 29.34
CA GLU A 67 11.62 24.29 29.25
C GLU A 67 10.40 23.44 28.86
N PHE A 68 9.43 24.03 28.14
CA PHE A 68 8.14 23.40 27.82
C PHE A 68 7.36 22.96 29.07
N ASP A 69 7.48 23.70 30.17
CA ASP A 69 6.63 23.52 31.34
C ASP A 69 5.18 23.94 31.02
N VAL A 70 4.30 22.95 30.86
CA VAL A 70 2.91 23.17 30.44
C VAL A 70 2.15 24.09 31.40
N ALA A 71 2.44 24.04 32.71
CA ALA A 71 1.77 24.87 33.69
C ALA A 71 2.21 26.33 33.59
N LYS A 72 3.49 26.59 33.33
CA LYS A 72 3.99 27.95 33.08
C LYS A 72 3.45 28.52 31.78
N VAL A 73 3.55 27.75 30.69
CA VAL A 73 3.10 28.19 29.36
C VAL A 73 1.60 28.50 29.33
N ALA A 74 0.77 27.73 30.04
CA ALA A 74 -0.67 27.99 30.16
C ALA A 74 -1.01 29.31 30.86
N ASN A 75 -0.10 29.86 31.67
CA ASN A 75 -0.29 31.09 32.44
C ASN A 75 0.41 32.31 31.82
N TYR A 76 0.95 32.20 30.60
CA TYR A 76 1.56 33.32 29.90
C TYR A 76 0.54 34.45 29.64
N ASP A 77 0.95 35.67 29.96
CA ASP A 77 0.17 36.88 29.77
C ASP A 77 0.57 37.62 28.48
N GLU A 78 -0.08 38.76 28.22
CA GLU A 78 0.23 39.61 27.06
C GLU A 78 1.67 40.13 27.07
N LYS A 79 2.29 40.33 28.24
CA LYS A 79 3.70 40.76 28.31
C LYS A 79 4.60 39.67 27.77
N LYS A 80 4.35 38.41 28.15
CA LYS A 80 5.10 37.27 27.62
C LYS A 80 4.89 37.09 26.12
N VAL A 81 3.68 37.32 25.60
CA VAL A 81 3.43 37.30 24.14
C VAL A 81 4.28 38.35 23.41
N VAL A 82 4.33 39.58 23.93
CA VAL A 82 5.16 40.66 23.36
C VAL A 82 6.64 40.32 23.42
N GLU A 83 7.12 39.76 24.54
CA GLU A 83 8.50 39.30 24.70
C GLU A 83 8.87 38.22 23.65
N LEU A 84 8.02 37.20 23.50
CA LEU A 84 8.22 36.13 22.51
C LEU A 84 8.22 36.66 21.07
N MET A 85 7.38 37.67 20.77
CA MET A 85 7.37 38.32 19.46
C MET A 85 8.65 39.10 19.15
N GLN A 86 9.45 39.49 20.15
CA GLN A 86 10.76 40.13 19.96
C GLN A 86 11.91 39.13 19.89
N ASN A 87 11.70 37.87 20.28
CA ASN A 87 12.74 36.85 20.30
C ASN A 87 13.06 36.34 18.88
N ALA A 88 14.21 36.75 18.33
CA ALA A 88 14.69 36.32 17.00
C ALA A 88 15.13 34.84 16.95
N GLY A 89 15.36 34.21 18.11
CA GLY A 89 15.70 32.80 18.24
C GLY A 89 14.56 31.88 17.82
N ILE A 90 13.31 32.29 17.99
CA ILE A 90 12.11 31.51 17.64
C ILE A 90 11.43 32.03 16.36
N VAL A 91 10.31 31.41 15.98
CA VAL A 91 9.45 31.88 14.89
C VAL A 91 8.48 32.92 15.43
N ARG A 92 8.66 34.19 15.05
CA ARG A 92 7.88 35.34 15.52
C ARG A 92 6.52 35.42 14.81
N ASN A 93 5.59 34.58 15.24
CA ASN A 93 4.21 34.57 14.73
C ASN A 93 3.22 34.61 15.89
N GLN A 94 2.44 35.70 15.96
CA GLN A 94 1.55 35.95 17.08
C GLN A 94 0.43 34.92 17.20
N LEU A 95 -0.12 34.44 16.08
CA LEU A 95 -1.18 33.43 16.08
C LEU A 95 -0.67 32.08 16.63
N LYS A 96 0.53 31.67 16.25
CA LYS A 96 1.17 30.43 16.74
C LYS A 96 1.55 30.52 18.21
N ILE A 97 2.08 31.66 18.67
CA ILE A 97 2.38 31.89 20.10
C ILE A 97 1.10 31.79 20.94
N ARG A 98 0.03 32.49 20.53
CA ARG A 98 -1.25 32.43 21.22
C ARG A 98 -1.85 31.02 21.19
N ALA A 99 -1.72 30.31 20.08
CA ALA A 99 -2.14 28.92 19.98
C ALA A 99 -1.37 28.00 20.93
N ALA A 100 -0.05 28.17 21.08
CA ALA A 100 0.74 27.38 22.03
C ALA A 100 0.29 27.58 23.49
N ILE A 101 0.04 28.83 23.90
CA ILE A 101 -0.48 29.19 25.23
C ILE A 101 -1.87 28.57 25.45
N HIS A 102 -2.76 28.72 24.47
CA HIS A 102 -4.11 28.15 24.51
C HIS A 102 -4.09 26.61 24.58
N ASN A 103 -3.27 25.97 23.75
CA ASN A 103 -3.11 24.52 23.70
C ASN A 103 -2.54 23.96 25.01
N ALA A 104 -1.67 24.70 25.73
CA ALA A 104 -1.18 24.31 27.05
C ALA A 104 -2.32 24.13 28.06
N SER A 105 -3.31 25.04 28.04
CA SER A 105 -4.50 24.91 28.89
C SER A 105 -5.34 23.68 28.52
N ARG A 106 -5.53 23.41 27.23
CA ARG A 106 -6.26 22.22 26.75
C ARG A 106 -5.51 20.92 27.07
N PHE A 107 -4.19 20.94 27.02
CA PHE A 107 -3.32 19.80 27.39
C PHE A 107 -3.54 19.41 28.85
N ILE A 108 -3.55 20.38 29.76
CA ILE A 108 -3.82 20.17 31.20
C ILE A 108 -5.22 19.57 31.43
N GLU A 109 -6.23 19.97 30.64
CA GLU A 109 -7.58 19.39 30.74
C GLU A 109 -7.62 17.92 30.32
N ILE A 110 -6.84 17.53 29.30
CA ILE A 110 -6.66 16.12 28.93
C ILE A 110 -5.97 15.35 30.06
N GLN A 111 -4.88 15.90 30.63
CA GLN A 111 -4.20 15.26 31.76
C GLN A 111 -5.17 15.01 32.93
N LYS A 112 -6.05 15.96 33.25
CA LYS A 112 -7.05 15.79 34.30
C LYS A 112 -8.08 14.69 34.01
N SER A 113 -8.45 14.49 32.75
CA SER A 113 -9.50 13.54 32.35
C SER A 113 -8.98 12.13 32.02
N HIS A 114 -7.72 12.00 31.60
CA HIS A 114 -7.12 10.74 31.13
C HIS A 114 -5.88 10.34 31.96
N GLY A 115 -5.59 11.06 33.05
CA GLY A 115 -4.42 10.88 33.91
C GLY A 115 -3.19 11.62 33.39
N ASN A 116 -2.84 11.41 32.12
CA ASN A 116 -1.78 12.12 31.41
C ASN A 116 -2.14 12.23 29.91
N PHE A 117 -1.43 13.07 29.16
CA PHE A 117 -1.72 13.29 27.74
C PHE A 117 -1.25 12.11 26.88
N THR A 118 -0.16 11.47 27.26
CA THR A 118 0.37 10.25 26.62
C THR A 118 -0.68 9.13 26.58
N ASN A 119 -1.33 8.81 27.70
CA ASN A 119 -2.42 7.81 27.78
C ASN A 119 -3.54 8.13 26.80
N TYR A 120 -3.96 9.40 26.73
CA TYR A 120 -5.00 9.83 25.80
C TYR A 120 -4.59 9.57 24.34
N LEU A 121 -3.37 9.95 23.95
CA LEU A 121 -2.94 9.83 22.56
C LEU A 121 -2.64 8.38 22.16
N TRP A 122 -2.01 7.60 23.05
CA TRP A 122 -1.71 6.18 22.84
C TRP A 122 -2.96 5.28 22.87
N ALA A 123 -4.07 5.71 23.49
CA ALA A 123 -5.33 4.97 23.48
C ALA A 123 -5.95 4.82 22.09
N PHE A 124 -5.60 5.69 21.12
CA PHE A 124 -6.07 5.56 19.73
C PHE A 124 -5.41 4.39 18.98
N VAL A 125 -4.36 3.79 19.53
CA VAL A 125 -3.61 2.66 18.95
C VAL A 125 -3.44 1.50 19.95
N ASP A 126 -4.34 1.41 20.94
CA ASP A 126 -4.32 0.37 21.97
C ASP A 126 -2.97 0.24 22.71
N GLY A 127 -2.25 1.36 22.88
CA GLY A 127 -0.96 1.41 23.55
C GLY A 127 0.20 0.78 22.78
N LYS A 128 0.02 0.43 21.49
CA LYS A 128 1.05 -0.19 20.65
C LYS A 128 1.35 0.67 19.43
N PRO A 129 2.63 0.82 19.04
CA PRO A 129 2.97 1.60 17.86
C PRO A 129 2.41 0.95 16.60
N LEU A 130 1.90 1.76 15.68
CA LEU A 130 1.52 1.32 14.34
C LEU A 130 2.78 1.29 13.46
N LEU A 131 3.13 0.12 12.93
CA LEU A 131 4.29 -0.06 12.05
C LEU A 131 3.80 -0.17 10.60
N ASN A 132 4.07 0.82 9.75
CA ASN A 132 3.55 0.86 8.38
C ASN A 132 4.53 0.33 7.31
N HIS A 133 5.78 0.04 7.68
CA HIS A 133 6.82 -0.53 6.82
C HIS A 133 6.91 0.09 5.40
N PRO A 134 6.97 1.43 5.28
CA PRO A 134 7.07 2.09 3.99
C PRO A 134 8.40 1.74 3.31
N LEU A 135 8.38 1.47 2.00
CA LEU A 135 9.60 1.09 1.28
C LEU A 135 10.28 2.32 0.65
N VAL A 136 9.52 3.36 0.30
CA VAL A 136 10.04 4.68 -0.05
C VAL A 136 9.22 5.83 0.48
N GLN A 137 9.84 7.02 0.41
CA GLN A 137 9.24 8.29 0.79
C GLN A 137 7.87 8.56 0.15
N ALA A 138 7.66 8.12 -1.09
CA ALA A 138 6.40 8.34 -1.81
C ALA A 138 5.24 7.51 -1.25
N ASP A 139 5.54 6.42 -0.53
CA ASP A 139 4.53 5.58 0.12
C ASP A 139 4.01 6.21 1.42
N LEU A 140 4.65 7.27 1.91
CA LEU A 140 4.28 7.96 3.14
C LEU A 140 3.11 8.91 2.89
N PRO A 141 1.92 8.67 3.49
CA PRO A 141 0.82 9.59 3.36
C PRO A 141 1.10 10.88 4.14
N VAL A 142 0.48 11.99 3.71
CA VAL A 142 0.54 13.26 4.46
C VAL A 142 -0.49 13.33 5.58
N SER A 143 -1.46 12.41 5.60
CA SER A 143 -2.51 12.25 6.63
C SER A 143 -3.13 10.86 6.51
N THR A 144 -3.73 10.34 7.58
CA THR A 144 -4.39 9.03 7.62
C THR A 144 -5.76 9.13 8.29
N PRO A 145 -6.65 8.13 8.14
CA PRO A 145 -7.90 8.08 8.89
C PRO A 145 -7.70 8.16 10.41
N LEU A 146 -6.57 7.65 10.92
CA LEU A 146 -6.16 7.79 12.32
C LEU A 146 -5.89 9.26 12.67
N SER A 147 -5.08 9.97 11.87
CA SER A 147 -4.79 11.38 12.13
C SER A 147 -6.01 12.27 11.95
N ASP A 148 -6.93 11.94 11.03
CA ASP A 148 -8.21 12.65 10.86
C ASP A 148 -9.08 12.54 12.11
N THR A 149 -9.15 11.33 12.67
CA THR A 149 -9.91 11.04 13.89
C THR A 149 -9.34 11.82 15.08
N ILE A 150 -8.03 11.76 15.29
CA ILE A 150 -7.36 12.46 16.39
C ILE A 150 -7.44 13.98 16.21
N SER A 151 -7.24 14.47 14.98
CA SER A 151 -7.40 15.88 14.61
C SER A 151 -8.78 16.40 14.99
N LYS A 152 -9.84 15.67 14.62
CA LYS A 152 -11.21 16.06 14.94
C LYS A 152 -11.48 16.07 16.44
N ASP A 153 -10.97 15.09 17.18
CA ASP A 153 -11.13 15.04 18.64
C ASP A 153 -10.39 16.20 19.34
N LEU A 154 -9.15 16.48 18.95
CA LEU A 154 -8.38 17.62 19.44
C LEU A 154 -9.08 18.96 19.13
N GLN A 155 -9.62 19.11 17.92
CA GLN A 155 -10.40 20.31 17.55
C GLN A 155 -11.66 20.47 18.40
N ASN A 156 -12.38 19.38 18.67
CA ASN A 156 -13.55 19.40 19.55
C ASN A 156 -13.18 19.76 21.00
N ARG A 157 -11.98 19.40 21.45
CA ARG A 157 -11.40 19.81 22.74
C ARG A 157 -10.83 21.23 22.73
N GLY A 158 -10.97 21.94 21.61
CA GLY A 158 -10.62 23.33 21.46
C GLY A 158 -9.15 23.59 21.12
N PHE A 159 -8.34 22.57 20.81
CA PHE A 159 -6.96 22.79 20.35
C PHE A 159 -6.95 23.58 19.03
N LYS A 160 -5.86 24.33 18.83
CA LYS A 160 -5.60 25.14 17.63
C LYS A 160 -4.37 24.61 16.91
N PHE A 161 -4.31 24.80 15.59
CA PHE A 161 -3.22 24.30 14.73
C PHE A 161 -3.02 22.77 14.81
N VAL A 162 -4.13 22.04 14.91
CA VAL A 162 -4.17 20.57 14.96
C VAL A 162 -4.89 20.02 13.73
N GLY A 163 -4.48 20.47 12.52
CA GLY A 163 -4.97 19.88 11.27
C GLY A 163 -4.41 18.46 11.10
N SER A 164 -5.09 17.61 10.32
CA SER A 164 -4.73 16.19 10.18
C SER A 164 -3.27 15.95 9.79
N THR A 165 -2.72 16.75 8.88
CA THR A 165 -1.30 16.67 8.49
C THR A 165 -0.34 16.97 9.64
N ILE A 166 -0.65 17.99 10.47
CA ILE A 166 0.17 18.35 11.64
C ILE A 166 0.07 17.24 12.69
N VAL A 167 -1.13 16.70 12.87
CA VAL A 167 -1.35 15.57 13.79
C VAL A 167 -0.58 14.34 13.30
N TYR A 168 -0.64 13.99 12.02
CA TYR A 168 0.09 12.84 11.49
C TYR A 168 1.61 12.98 11.65
N ALA A 169 2.16 14.15 11.30
CA ALA A 169 3.57 14.46 11.52
C ALA A 169 3.97 14.28 12.99
N LYS A 170 3.12 14.74 13.92
CA LYS A 170 3.33 14.52 15.35
C LYS A 170 3.34 13.03 15.70
N LEU A 171 2.35 12.25 15.24
CA LEU A 171 2.26 10.81 15.55
C LEU A 171 3.51 10.06 15.09
N GLN A 172 4.07 10.42 13.95
CA GLN A 172 5.35 9.92 13.45
C GLN A 172 6.51 10.36 14.36
N ALA A 173 6.58 11.66 14.69
CA ALA A 173 7.67 12.21 15.51
C ALA A 173 7.76 11.58 16.91
N VAL A 174 6.62 11.25 17.53
CA VAL A 174 6.56 10.66 18.88
C VAL A 174 6.42 9.13 18.89
N GLY A 175 6.56 8.49 17.73
CA GLY A 175 6.59 7.03 17.57
C GLY A 175 5.28 6.30 17.88
N ILE A 176 4.15 6.99 17.79
CA ILE A 176 2.83 6.33 17.76
C ILE A 176 2.63 5.65 16.41
N VAL A 177 3.15 6.28 15.35
CA VAL A 177 3.31 5.68 14.02
C VAL A 177 4.80 5.59 13.75
N ASN A 178 5.27 4.42 13.32
CA ASN A 178 6.62 4.23 12.83
C ASN A 178 6.60 4.07 11.31
N ASP A 179 7.10 5.11 10.66
CA ASP A 179 7.14 5.31 9.22
C ASP A 179 8.59 5.35 8.70
N HIS A 180 9.54 4.80 9.47
CA HIS A 180 10.90 4.61 8.97
C HIS A 180 10.87 3.76 7.71
N LEU A 181 11.59 4.21 6.68
CA LEU A 181 11.77 3.42 5.48
C LEU A 181 12.48 2.12 5.85
N GLU A 182 11.82 1.00 5.61
CA GLU A 182 12.46 -0.28 5.81
C GLU A 182 13.33 -0.57 4.60
N SER A 183 14.64 -0.73 4.82
CA SER A 183 15.46 -1.35 3.80
C SER A 183 15.08 -2.83 3.76
N SER A 184 14.19 -3.19 2.84
CA SER A 184 13.92 -4.59 2.56
C SER A 184 15.24 -5.30 2.29
N LYS A 185 15.42 -6.48 2.88
CA LYS A 185 16.59 -7.32 2.57
C LYS A 185 16.47 -7.98 1.19
N TYR A 186 15.24 -8.13 0.71
CA TYR A 186 14.91 -8.90 -0.48
C TYR A 186 14.17 -8.05 -1.53
N VAL A 187 14.25 -8.43 -2.80
CA VAL A 187 13.48 -7.79 -3.88
C VAL A 187 11.97 -7.95 -3.66
N ASN A 188 11.20 -6.99 -4.18
CA ASN A 188 9.74 -7.06 -4.24
C ASN A 188 9.31 -8.04 -5.35
N PRO A 189 8.63 -9.16 -5.06
CA PRO A 189 8.17 -10.10 -6.07
C PRO A 189 7.15 -9.53 -7.06
N PHE A 190 6.41 -8.48 -6.69
CA PHE A 190 5.46 -7.76 -7.55
C PHE A 190 6.13 -6.75 -8.50
N THR A 191 7.47 -6.65 -8.48
CA THR A 191 8.22 -5.93 -9.52
C THR A 191 8.55 -6.84 -10.70
N ASP A 192 8.65 -6.28 -11.92
CA ASP A 192 9.05 -7.08 -13.10
C ASP A 192 10.45 -7.69 -12.88
N PHE A 193 11.35 -6.90 -12.31
CA PHE A 193 12.68 -7.33 -11.93
C PHE A 193 12.63 -8.45 -10.89
N GLY A 194 11.94 -8.24 -9.76
CA GLY A 194 11.92 -9.20 -8.66
C GLY A 194 11.28 -10.53 -9.06
N PHE A 195 10.18 -10.48 -9.81
CA PHE A 195 9.54 -11.69 -10.33
C PHE A 195 10.47 -12.50 -11.23
N LYS A 196 11.10 -11.84 -12.23
CA LYS A 196 12.07 -12.49 -13.12
C LYS A 196 13.31 -12.97 -12.38
N LYS A 197 13.75 -12.27 -11.33
CA LYS A 197 14.88 -12.68 -10.51
C LYS A 197 14.62 -14.00 -9.78
N ILE A 198 13.40 -14.15 -9.25
CA ILE A 198 13.00 -15.32 -8.46
C ILE A 198 12.56 -16.50 -9.34
N PHE A 199 11.99 -16.25 -10.51
CA PHE A 199 11.35 -17.31 -11.32
C PHE A 199 11.82 -17.38 -12.78
N GLY A 200 12.35 -16.29 -13.35
CA GLY A 200 12.61 -16.14 -14.79
C GLY A 200 14.07 -16.34 -15.23
N GLU A 201 15.00 -16.58 -14.31
CA GLU A 201 16.41 -16.85 -14.62
C GLU A 201 16.69 -18.36 -14.64
N GLU A 202 17.62 -18.82 -15.49
CA GLU A 202 18.09 -20.22 -15.53
C GLU A 202 18.51 -20.74 -14.14
N ALA A 203 19.16 -19.89 -13.34
CA ALA A 203 19.60 -20.23 -12.00
C ALA A 203 18.48 -20.25 -10.95
N SER A 204 17.25 -19.88 -11.32
CA SER A 204 16.05 -19.88 -10.46
C SER A 204 14.96 -20.81 -11.00
N LYS A 205 15.29 -21.64 -11.99
CA LYS A 205 14.36 -22.55 -12.67
C LYS A 205 13.69 -23.55 -11.72
N SER A 206 14.42 -24.04 -10.71
CA SER A 206 13.89 -24.92 -9.65
C SER A 206 12.70 -24.29 -8.92
N SER A 207 12.77 -22.99 -8.61
CA SER A 207 11.68 -22.24 -7.97
C SER A 207 10.43 -22.22 -8.85
N LEU A 208 10.59 -21.97 -10.16
CA LEU A 208 9.48 -21.94 -11.10
C LEU A 208 8.83 -23.32 -11.27
N ILE A 209 9.64 -24.37 -11.41
CA ILE A 209 9.14 -25.75 -11.51
C ILE A 209 8.34 -26.12 -10.26
N ASP A 210 8.89 -25.86 -9.08
CA ASP A 210 8.24 -26.19 -7.80
C ASP A 210 6.95 -25.38 -7.59
N PHE A 211 6.93 -24.11 -8.00
CA PHE A 211 5.73 -23.28 -7.98
C PHE A 211 4.65 -23.78 -8.94
N LEU A 212 4.99 -24.08 -10.20
CA LEU A 212 4.04 -24.58 -11.18
C LEU A 212 3.49 -25.96 -10.78
N ASN A 213 4.31 -26.86 -10.25
CA ASN A 213 3.86 -28.15 -9.74
C ASN A 213 2.94 -28.02 -8.52
N ALA A 214 3.00 -26.91 -7.78
CA ALA A 214 2.04 -26.61 -6.71
C ALA A 214 0.66 -26.16 -7.24
N LEU A 215 0.59 -25.70 -8.49
CA LEU A 215 -0.64 -25.25 -9.17
C LEU A 215 -1.28 -26.34 -10.02
N LEU A 216 -0.45 -27.16 -10.67
CA LEU A 216 -0.88 -28.14 -11.65
C LEU A 216 -1.42 -29.42 -11.00
N PRO A 217 -2.31 -30.17 -11.69
CA PRO A 217 -2.70 -31.50 -11.28
C PRO A 217 -1.47 -32.42 -11.13
N LYS A 218 -1.55 -33.43 -10.26
CA LYS A 218 -0.43 -34.35 -10.00
C LYS A 218 0.02 -35.12 -11.25
N GLU A 219 -0.88 -35.32 -12.22
CA GLU A 219 -0.55 -35.98 -13.48
C GLU A 219 0.35 -35.12 -14.39
N ASP A 220 0.35 -33.80 -14.20
CA ASP A 220 1.04 -32.82 -15.05
C ASP A 220 2.35 -32.32 -14.40
N ASN A 221 2.97 -33.14 -13.53
CA ASN A 221 4.20 -32.76 -12.83
C ASN A 221 5.35 -32.50 -13.82
N ILE A 222 5.88 -31.29 -13.77
CA ILE A 222 7.00 -30.82 -14.57
C ILE A 222 8.31 -31.31 -13.95
N ALA A 223 9.10 -32.04 -14.74
CA ALA A 223 10.44 -32.47 -14.36
C ALA A 223 11.53 -31.42 -14.71
N ASP A 224 11.36 -30.72 -15.84
CA ASP A 224 12.28 -29.69 -16.33
C ASP A 224 11.56 -28.68 -17.23
N LEU A 225 12.14 -27.48 -17.36
CA LEU A 225 11.65 -26.39 -18.19
C LEU A 225 12.76 -25.77 -19.03
N SER A 226 12.41 -25.37 -20.25
CA SER A 226 13.24 -24.53 -21.11
C SER A 226 12.58 -23.16 -21.28
N PHE A 227 13.27 -22.09 -20.88
CA PHE A 227 12.81 -20.73 -21.15
C PHE A 227 12.83 -20.44 -22.64
N LYS A 228 11.76 -19.82 -23.14
CA LYS A 228 11.59 -19.43 -24.54
C LYS A 228 11.62 -17.92 -24.63
N ASN A 229 12.10 -17.39 -25.75
CA ASN A 229 12.15 -15.94 -25.96
C ASN A 229 10.74 -15.41 -26.29
N PRO A 230 10.11 -14.61 -25.41
CA PRO A 230 8.77 -14.06 -25.64
C PRO A 230 8.72 -13.10 -26.83
N GLU A 231 9.83 -12.41 -27.14
CA GLU A 231 9.91 -11.44 -28.24
C GLU A 231 9.68 -12.05 -29.63
N GLN A 232 9.76 -13.38 -29.75
CA GLN A 232 9.51 -14.10 -31.01
C GLN A 232 8.01 -14.27 -31.31
N LEU A 233 7.12 -13.97 -30.37
CA LEU A 233 5.68 -14.22 -30.50
C LEU A 233 4.90 -13.02 -31.10
N GLY A 234 5.44 -11.80 -31.01
CA GLY A 234 4.80 -10.54 -31.44
C GLY A 234 5.23 -10.04 -32.83
N ARG A 235 4.26 -9.63 -33.66
CA ARG A 235 4.50 -9.04 -34.99
C ARG A 235 4.85 -7.56 -34.92
N SER A 236 4.33 -6.84 -33.92
CA SER A 236 4.60 -5.41 -33.68
C SER A 236 5.48 -5.16 -32.45
N GLU A 237 6.13 -3.99 -32.35
CA GLU A 237 6.96 -3.62 -31.20
C GLU A 237 6.15 -3.51 -29.89
N ALA A 238 4.88 -3.10 -29.99
CA ALA A 238 3.93 -3.08 -28.88
C ALA A 238 3.53 -4.49 -28.44
N GLU A 239 3.35 -5.42 -29.37
CA GLU A 239 3.14 -6.84 -29.05
C GLU A 239 4.37 -7.45 -28.40
N ARG A 240 5.59 -7.16 -28.89
CA ARG A 240 6.86 -7.67 -28.33
C ARG A 240 7.15 -7.18 -26.90
N LYS A 241 6.77 -5.94 -26.57
CA LYS A 241 6.85 -5.39 -25.20
C LYS A 241 5.75 -5.90 -24.27
N ALA A 242 4.70 -6.53 -24.81
CA ALA A 242 3.55 -7.04 -24.07
C ALA A 242 3.63 -8.55 -23.81
N VAL A 243 4.75 -9.21 -24.13
CA VAL A 243 4.82 -10.67 -24.07
C VAL A 243 5.39 -11.11 -22.73
N PHE A 244 4.51 -11.71 -21.92
CA PHE A 244 4.73 -12.63 -20.79
C PHE A 244 5.99 -12.40 -19.96
N ASP A 245 5.84 -12.25 -18.65
CA ASP A 245 6.99 -12.18 -17.75
C ASP A 245 7.88 -13.42 -17.87
N ILE A 246 7.25 -14.60 -18.03
CA ILE A 246 7.93 -15.86 -18.26
C ILE A 246 7.16 -16.68 -19.31
N TYR A 247 7.89 -17.20 -20.30
CA TYR A 247 7.40 -18.18 -21.26
C TYR A 247 8.33 -19.39 -21.29
N CYS A 248 7.80 -20.60 -21.07
CA CYS A 248 8.60 -21.82 -21.03
C CYS A 248 7.87 -23.05 -21.59
N GLU A 249 8.65 -24.10 -21.86
CA GLU A 249 8.20 -25.37 -22.40
C GLU A 249 8.82 -26.53 -21.61
N ASN A 250 8.06 -27.60 -21.37
CA ASN A 250 8.57 -28.83 -20.75
C ASN A 250 8.96 -29.90 -21.80
N ALA A 251 9.47 -31.05 -21.33
CA ALA A 251 9.90 -32.14 -22.19
C ALA A 251 8.77 -32.79 -23.02
N GLN A 252 7.51 -32.60 -22.60
CA GLN A 252 6.31 -33.10 -23.28
C GLN A 252 5.80 -32.12 -24.36
N GLY A 253 6.46 -30.97 -24.53
CA GLY A 253 6.08 -29.92 -25.47
C GLY A 253 4.93 -29.05 -24.96
N GLU A 254 4.54 -29.18 -23.70
CA GLU A 254 3.53 -28.34 -23.07
C GLU A 254 4.11 -26.96 -22.80
N LYS A 255 3.26 -25.95 -22.96
CA LYS A 255 3.66 -24.53 -22.94
C LYS A 255 3.08 -23.84 -21.71
N PHE A 256 3.90 -23.07 -21.02
CA PHE A 256 3.51 -22.34 -19.83
C PHE A 256 3.81 -20.86 -20.01
N ILE A 257 2.78 -20.06 -19.85
CA ILE A 257 2.85 -18.61 -19.73
C ILE A 257 2.64 -18.29 -18.26
N VAL A 258 3.56 -17.52 -17.66
CA VAL A 258 3.39 -17.00 -16.31
C VAL A 258 3.51 -15.48 -16.36
N GLU A 259 2.49 -14.82 -15.83
CA GLU A 259 2.36 -13.36 -15.89
C GLU A 259 1.96 -12.82 -14.52
N LEU A 260 2.63 -11.74 -14.11
CA LEU A 260 2.38 -11.00 -12.90
C LEU A 260 1.66 -9.69 -13.25
N GLN A 261 0.43 -9.56 -12.78
CA GLN A 261 -0.45 -8.46 -13.14
C GLN A 261 -0.80 -7.62 -11.92
N LYS A 262 -0.29 -6.40 -11.94
CA LYS A 262 -0.25 -5.48 -10.79
C LYS A 262 -1.49 -4.60 -10.70
N ALA A 263 -2.03 -4.24 -11.85
CA ALA A 263 -3.16 -3.31 -11.95
C ALA A 263 -4.19 -3.89 -12.90
N LYS A 264 -5.45 -3.64 -12.59
CA LYS A 264 -6.55 -4.04 -13.45
C LYS A 264 -6.47 -3.29 -14.77
N GLN A 265 -6.30 -4.04 -15.85
CA GLN A 265 -6.26 -3.49 -17.19
C GLN A 265 -7.61 -3.72 -17.88
N ASN A 266 -8.02 -2.76 -18.70
CA ASN A 266 -9.19 -2.94 -19.54
C ASN A 266 -9.01 -4.17 -20.44
N TYR A 267 -10.08 -4.95 -20.55
CA TYR A 267 -10.13 -6.15 -21.38
C TYR A 267 -9.08 -7.22 -21.00
N PHE A 268 -8.76 -7.35 -19.71
CA PHE A 268 -7.77 -8.30 -19.22
C PHE A 268 -8.06 -9.76 -19.67
N LYS A 269 -9.33 -10.20 -19.59
CA LYS A 269 -9.72 -11.56 -19.99
C LYS A 269 -9.52 -11.77 -21.50
N GLU A 270 -9.93 -10.80 -22.32
CA GLU A 270 -9.78 -10.81 -23.77
C GLU A 270 -8.31 -10.83 -24.19
N ARG A 271 -7.47 -10.07 -23.50
CA ARG A 271 -6.02 -10.07 -23.74
C ARG A 271 -5.40 -11.40 -23.39
N THR A 272 -5.77 -11.99 -22.26
CA THR A 272 -5.25 -13.32 -21.88
C THR A 272 -5.68 -14.39 -22.89
N ILE A 273 -6.93 -14.35 -23.36
CA ILE A 273 -7.40 -15.23 -24.44
C ILE A 273 -6.59 -15.00 -25.72
N TYR A 274 -6.42 -13.75 -26.14
CA TYR A 274 -5.64 -13.40 -27.33
C TYR A 274 -4.20 -13.90 -27.22
N TYR A 275 -3.55 -13.67 -26.09
CA TYR A 275 -2.16 -14.08 -25.88
C TYR A 275 -1.98 -15.59 -25.82
N SER A 276 -2.96 -16.33 -25.28
CA SER A 276 -2.94 -17.80 -25.29
C SER A 276 -2.88 -18.40 -26.71
N THR A 277 -3.30 -17.65 -27.73
CA THR A 277 -3.24 -18.13 -29.13
C THR A 277 -1.81 -18.24 -29.67
N PHE A 278 -0.84 -17.52 -29.08
CA PHE A 278 0.55 -17.54 -29.52
C PHE A 278 1.25 -18.90 -29.31
N PRO A 279 1.27 -19.48 -28.08
CA PRO A 279 1.83 -20.82 -27.88
C PRO A 279 1.05 -21.89 -28.63
N ILE A 280 -0.26 -21.72 -28.86
CA ILE A 280 -1.06 -22.65 -29.68
C ILE A 280 -0.57 -22.61 -31.15
N ARG A 281 -0.39 -21.41 -31.70
CA ARG A 281 0.06 -21.22 -33.09
C ARG A 281 1.50 -21.69 -33.30
N GLU A 282 2.37 -21.54 -32.31
CA GLU A 282 3.77 -21.98 -32.37
C GLU A 282 3.91 -23.50 -32.59
N GLN A 283 2.92 -24.29 -32.14
CA GLN A 283 2.91 -25.75 -32.30
C GLN A 283 2.62 -26.21 -33.74
N ALA A 284 2.31 -25.30 -34.66
CA ALA A 284 2.02 -25.66 -36.05
C ALA A 284 3.27 -26.21 -36.76
N GLU A 285 3.14 -27.42 -37.31
CA GLU A 285 4.22 -28.09 -38.04
C GLU A 285 4.15 -27.83 -39.55
N LYS A 286 5.31 -27.87 -40.23
CA LYS A 286 5.37 -27.77 -41.69
C LYS A 286 5.00 -29.11 -42.34
N GLY A 287 4.13 -29.08 -43.33
CA GLY A 287 3.74 -30.26 -44.10
C GLY A 287 2.39 -30.82 -43.66
N ILE A 288 2.25 -32.13 -43.61
CA ILE A 288 1.01 -32.79 -43.17
C ILE A 288 1.00 -32.80 -41.65
N TRP A 289 0.14 -31.97 -41.06
CA TRP A 289 -0.04 -31.86 -39.63
C TRP A 289 -1.39 -32.43 -39.20
N ASN A 290 -1.42 -33.18 -38.10
CA ASN A 290 -2.63 -33.82 -37.58
C ASN A 290 -3.40 -32.94 -36.57
N PHE A 291 -2.92 -31.73 -36.30
CA PHE A 291 -3.50 -30.79 -35.33
C PHE A 291 -3.55 -31.30 -33.88
N ASN A 292 -2.75 -32.31 -33.53
CA ASN A 292 -2.64 -32.80 -32.15
C ASN A 292 -1.78 -31.85 -31.31
N LEU A 293 -2.43 -30.87 -30.70
CA LEU A 293 -1.78 -29.87 -29.84
C LEU A 293 -1.33 -30.48 -28.50
N SER A 294 -0.19 -30.01 -27.99
CA SER A 294 0.24 -30.12 -26.58
C SER A 294 -0.50 -29.11 -25.70
N ALA A 295 -0.51 -29.35 -24.39
CA ALA A 295 -1.21 -28.49 -23.45
C ALA A 295 -0.60 -27.08 -23.36
N VAL A 296 -1.45 -26.09 -23.11
CA VAL A 296 -1.11 -24.69 -22.90
C VAL A 296 -1.72 -24.22 -21.59
N TYR A 297 -0.87 -23.73 -20.68
CA TYR A 297 -1.25 -23.20 -19.38
C TYR A 297 -0.94 -21.70 -19.34
N CYS A 298 -1.95 -20.89 -19.03
CA CYS A 298 -1.80 -19.46 -18.79
C CYS A 298 -1.98 -19.19 -17.30
N VAL A 299 -0.91 -18.83 -16.61
CA VAL A 299 -0.88 -18.58 -15.16
C VAL A 299 -0.77 -17.08 -14.91
N GLY A 300 -1.78 -16.48 -14.27
CA GLY A 300 -1.79 -15.08 -13.88
C GLY A 300 -1.72 -14.92 -12.36
N ILE A 301 -0.71 -14.22 -11.86
CA ILE A 301 -0.59 -13.81 -10.46
C ILE A 301 -1.08 -12.36 -10.37
N LEU A 302 -2.23 -12.15 -9.74
CA LEU A 302 -2.97 -10.89 -9.75
C LEU A 302 -2.87 -10.20 -8.39
N ASP A 303 -2.50 -8.92 -8.37
CA ASP A 303 -2.57 -8.05 -7.18
C ASP A 303 -3.92 -7.30 -7.10
N PHE A 304 -4.92 -7.79 -7.82
CA PHE A 304 -6.30 -7.29 -7.82
C PHE A 304 -7.28 -8.47 -7.90
N THR A 305 -8.56 -8.19 -7.69
CA THR A 305 -9.64 -9.17 -7.82
C THR A 305 -10.47 -8.93 -9.09
N PHE A 306 -11.10 -9.97 -9.64
CA PHE A 306 -12.17 -9.81 -10.61
C PHE A 306 -13.40 -9.13 -9.99
N ASP A 307 -14.27 -8.56 -10.82
CA ASP A 307 -15.49 -7.86 -10.36
C ASP A 307 -16.78 -8.64 -10.66
N ASP A 308 -16.70 -9.71 -11.44
CA ASP A 308 -17.85 -10.39 -12.04
C ASP A 308 -18.21 -11.73 -11.38
N TYR A 309 -17.90 -11.87 -10.10
CA TYR A 309 -18.25 -13.04 -9.30
C TYR A 309 -19.75 -13.24 -9.19
N LYS A 310 -20.19 -14.50 -9.29
CA LYS A 310 -21.62 -14.82 -9.19
C LYS A 310 -22.09 -15.00 -7.74
N ASN A 311 -21.16 -15.23 -6.81
CA ASN A 311 -21.45 -15.41 -5.39
C ASN A 311 -20.24 -15.02 -4.52
N ASP A 312 -20.51 -14.77 -3.23
CA ASP A 312 -19.49 -14.33 -2.27
C ASP A 312 -18.44 -15.40 -1.94
N ALA A 313 -18.75 -16.69 -2.13
CA ALA A 313 -17.79 -17.76 -1.88
C ALA A 313 -16.66 -17.72 -2.92
N GLU A 314 -17.03 -17.62 -4.21
CA GLU A 314 -16.10 -17.47 -5.34
C GLU A 314 -15.24 -16.21 -5.19
N LYS A 315 -15.83 -15.10 -4.72
CA LYS A 315 -15.13 -13.82 -4.52
C LYS A 315 -13.96 -13.89 -3.55
N ASN A 316 -13.96 -14.84 -2.61
CA ASN A 316 -12.91 -14.98 -1.59
C ASN A 316 -11.91 -16.10 -1.93
N GLU A 317 -12.07 -16.76 -3.08
CA GLU A 317 -11.11 -17.77 -3.53
C GLU A 317 -9.81 -17.11 -3.97
N VAL A 318 -8.70 -17.79 -3.73
CA VAL A 318 -7.37 -17.34 -4.18
C VAL A 318 -7.03 -17.92 -5.54
N LEU A 319 -7.44 -19.16 -5.81
CA LEU A 319 -7.06 -19.92 -7.00
C LEU A 319 -8.28 -20.16 -7.88
N HIS A 320 -8.24 -19.69 -9.12
CA HIS A 320 -9.27 -19.94 -10.12
C HIS A 320 -8.70 -20.72 -11.29
N THR A 321 -9.25 -21.92 -11.55
CA THR A 321 -8.88 -22.75 -12.70
C THR A 321 -10.01 -22.77 -13.73
N ILE A 322 -9.74 -22.25 -14.92
CA ILE A 322 -10.73 -22.01 -15.97
C ILE A 322 -10.40 -22.84 -17.21
N LYS A 323 -11.42 -23.53 -17.76
CA LYS A 323 -11.35 -24.36 -18.96
C LYS A 323 -12.56 -24.14 -19.87
N LEU A 324 -12.42 -24.49 -21.15
CA LEU A 324 -13.52 -24.46 -22.11
C LEU A 324 -14.55 -25.57 -21.81
N LYS A 325 -15.83 -25.19 -21.69
CA LYS A 325 -16.93 -26.09 -21.31
C LYS A 325 -18.07 -26.04 -22.32
N ASN A 326 -18.87 -27.11 -22.37
CA ASN A 326 -20.13 -27.13 -23.10
C ASN A 326 -21.27 -26.50 -22.29
N GLN A 327 -22.48 -26.44 -22.87
CA GLN A 327 -23.68 -25.88 -22.24
C GLN A 327 -24.14 -26.61 -20.97
N HIS A 328 -23.64 -27.82 -20.73
CA HIS A 328 -23.94 -28.63 -19.55
C HIS A 328 -22.85 -28.50 -18.45
N GLY A 329 -21.82 -27.69 -18.67
CA GLY A 329 -20.72 -27.50 -17.73
C GLY A 329 -19.61 -28.54 -17.80
N ASN A 330 -19.68 -29.49 -18.73
CA ASN A 330 -18.63 -30.50 -18.93
C ASN A 330 -17.45 -29.88 -19.70
N VAL A 331 -16.22 -30.23 -19.33
CA VAL A 331 -15.01 -29.78 -20.03
C VAL A 331 -15.04 -30.29 -21.47
N PHE A 332 -14.97 -29.36 -22.42
CA PHE A 332 -14.95 -29.65 -23.86
C PHE A 332 -13.52 -29.82 -24.38
N TYR A 333 -12.58 -29.02 -23.85
CA TYR A 333 -11.17 -29.08 -24.19
C TYR A 333 -10.31 -28.89 -22.94
N ASP A 334 -9.47 -29.86 -22.63
CA ASP A 334 -8.74 -29.98 -21.38
C ASP A 334 -7.29 -29.50 -21.45
N LYS A 335 -6.74 -29.38 -22.67
CA LYS A 335 -5.38 -28.93 -22.99
C LYS A 335 -5.19 -27.40 -23.03
N LEU A 336 -6.23 -26.59 -22.80
CA LEU A 336 -6.10 -25.14 -22.62
C LEU A 336 -6.66 -24.76 -21.25
N THR A 337 -5.76 -24.35 -20.34
CA THR A 337 -6.10 -24.05 -18.96
C THR A 337 -5.61 -22.66 -18.58
N TYR A 338 -6.50 -21.87 -17.98
CA TYR A 338 -6.14 -20.58 -17.36
C TYR A 338 -6.19 -20.75 -15.85
N ILE A 339 -5.13 -20.31 -15.17
CA ILE A 339 -4.97 -20.38 -13.72
C ILE A 339 -4.74 -18.97 -13.23
N TYR A 340 -5.61 -18.44 -12.39
CA TYR A 340 -5.46 -17.11 -11.80
C TYR A 340 -5.30 -17.21 -10.29
N LEU A 341 -4.34 -16.46 -9.74
CA LEU A 341 -4.06 -16.33 -8.32
C LEU A 341 -4.37 -14.90 -7.87
N GLU A 342 -5.45 -14.71 -7.11
CA GLU A 342 -5.83 -13.41 -6.56
C GLU A 342 -5.17 -13.17 -5.20
N MET A 343 -3.99 -12.54 -5.22
CA MET A 343 -3.19 -12.27 -4.02
C MET A 343 -3.90 -11.46 -2.93
N PRO A 344 -4.82 -10.52 -3.24
CA PRO A 344 -5.63 -9.84 -2.21
C PRO A 344 -6.48 -10.79 -1.36
N ASN A 345 -6.91 -11.94 -1.92
CA ASN A 345 -7.72 -12.93 -1.22
C ASN A 345 -6.88 -13.88 -0.34
N PHE A 346 -5.56 -13.93 -0.52
CA PHE A 346 -4.68 -14.73 0.32
C PHE A 346 -4.48 -14.07 1.70
N ARG A 347 -5.16 -14.59 2.73
CA ARG A 347 -5.13 -14.03 4.10
C ARG A 347 -4.57 -14.98 5.16
N LYS A 348 -4.02 -16.13 4.73
CA LYS A 348 -3.48 -17.14 5.65
C LYS A 348 -2.28 -16.60 6.41
N LYS A 349 -2.23 -16.86 7.70
CA LYS A 349 -1.06 -16.64 8.55
C LYS A 349 -0.07 -17.80 8.43
N GLN A 350 1.13 -17.59 8.96
CA GLN A 350 2.21 -18.58 8.97
C GLN A 350 1.77 -19.93 9.55
N GLU A 351 0.94 -19.94 10.59
CA GLU A 351 0.47 -21.17 11.26
C GLU A 351 -0.59 -21.93 10.44
N GLU A 352 -1.16 -21.29 9.41
CA GLU A 352 -2.26 -21.82 8.61
C GLU A 352 -1.79 -22.41 7.27
N LEU A 353 -0.48 -22.31 6.97
CA LEU A 353 0.12 -22.82 5.73
C LEU A 353 0.17 -24.35 5.74
N LYS A 354 -0.53 -24.99 4.80
CA LYS A 354 -0.67 -26.45 4.74
C LYS A 354 -0.15 -27.05 3.44
N THR A 355 -0.38 -26.37 2.32
CA THR A 355 -0.02 -26.88 0.99
C THR A 355 1.25 -26.21 0.47
N ARG A 356 1.95 -26.84 -0.49
CA ARG A 356 3.12 -26.20 -1.13
C ARG A 356 2.77 -24.85 -1.76
N LEU A 357 1.56 -24.74 -2.32
CA LEU A 357 1.04 -23.48 -2.85
C LEU A 357 0.90 -22.42 -1.75
N ASP A 358 0.42 -22.78 -0.54
CA ASP A 358 0.32 -21.83 0.57
C ASP A 358 1.68 -21.19 0.89
N TYR A 359 2.76 -21.98 0.90
CA TYR A 359 4.11 -21.48 1.12
C TYR A 359 4.58 -20.54 0.01
N TRP A 360 4.31 -20.85 -1.25
CA TRP A 360 4.65 -19.96 -2.37
C TRP A 360 3.88 -18.65 -2.34
N LEU A 361 2.57 -18.70 -2.07
CA LEU A 361 1.74 -17.50 -1.97
C LEU A 361 2.16 -16.63 -0.78
N TYR A 362 2.50 -17.26 0.36
CA TYR A 362 3.03 -16.55 1.52
C TYR A 362 4.40 -15.93 1.21
N PHE A 363 5.29 -16.68 0.55
CA PHE A 363 6.59 -16.18 0.12
C PHE A 363 6.43 -14.96 -0.81
N ILE A 364 5.65 -15.06 -1.89
CA ILE A 364 5.45 -13.97 -2.85
C ILE A 364 4.85 -12.74 -2.17
N LYS A 365 3.89 -12.94 -1.26
CA LYS A 365 3.19 -11.84 -0.58
C LYS A 365 4.05 -11.11 0.46
N TYR A 366 4.88 -11.84 1.20
CA TYR A 366 5.56 -11.33 2.40
C TYR A 366 7.09 -11.33 2.30
N LEU A 367 7.67 -11.55 1.11
CA LEU A 367 9.13 -11.65 0.95
C LEU A 367 9.88 -10.44 1.52
N GLU A 368 9.39 -9.23 1.25
CA GLU A 368 10.02 -7.98 1.67
C GLU A 368 10.02 -7.78 3.19
N ASP A 369 9.12 -8.45 3.90
CA ASP A 369 8.97 -8.33 5.34
C ASP A 369 10.01 -9.17 6.10
N PHE A 370 10.74 -10.04 5.40
CA PHE A 370 11.74 -10.91 6.03
C PHE A 370 13.12 -10.27 6.11
N GLN A 371 13.77 -10.43 7.26
CA GLN A 371 15.18 -10.06 7.48
C GLN A 371 16.11 -11.29 7.48
N SER A 372 15.56 -12.48 7.54
CA SER A 372 16.26 -13.77 7.51
C SER A 372 15.32 -14.87 7.05
N ILE A 373 15.85 -15.96 6.51
CA ILE A 373 15.04 -17.11 6.07
C ILE A 373 14.33 -17.74 7.29
N PRO A 374 12.98 -17.66 7.36
CA PRO A 374 12.22 -18.28 8.44
C PRO A 374 12.38 -19.81 8.44
N SER A 375 12.28 -20.41 9.63
CA SER A 375 12.44 -21.86 9.78
C SER A 375 11.47 -22.71 8.94
N MET A 376 10.30 -22.16 8.62
CA MET A 376 9.28 -22.82 7.80
C MET A 376 9.66 -22.95 6.32
N PHE A 377 10.65 -22.17 5.87
CA PHE A 377 11.17 -22.18 4.49
C PHE A 377 12.52 -22.91 4.37
N LYS A 378 12.88 -23.74 5.36
CA LYS A 378 14.12 -24.52 5.37
C LYS A 378 14.05 -25.75 4.47
N ASP A 379 13.90 -25.50 3.17
CA ASP A 379 14.19 -26.46 2.13
C ASP A 379 14.97 -25.82 1.00
N ALA A 380 15.66 -26.65 0.22
CA ALA A 380 16.61 -26.20 -0.78
C ALA A 380 16.01 -25.24 -1.83
N VAL A 381 14.71 -25.38 -2.15
CA VAL A 381 14.07 -24.54 -3.18
C VAL A 381 13.85 -23.13 -2.62
N PHE A 382 13.28 -23.00 -1.43
CA PHE A 382 13.08 -21.68 -0.83
C PHE A 382 14.39 -21.03 -0.40
N GLU A 383 15.36 -21.79 0.11
CA GLU A 383 16.69 -21.26 0.43
C GLU A 383 17.36 -20.61 -0.78
N GLN A 384 17.27 -21.27 -1.94
CA GLN A 384 17.73 -20.71 -3.21
C GLN A 384 16.93 -19.47 -3.64
N ALA A 385 15.59 -19.49 -3.49
CA ALA A 385 14.74 -18.35 -3.82
C ALA A 385 15.07 -17.11 -2.96
N PHE A 386 15.28 -17.28 -1.65
CA PHE A 386 15.71 -16.21 -0.76
C PHE A 386 17.10 -15.69 -1.12
N GLU A 387 18.05 -16.58 -1.44
CA GLU A 387 19.38 -16.18 -1.89
C GLU A 387 19.33 -15.35 -3.17
N LYS A 388 18.48 -15.72 -4.14
CA LYS A 388 18.31 -14.97 -5.39
C LYS A 388 17.64 -13.62 -5.18
N ALA A 389 16.78 -13.53 -4.18
CA ALA A 389 16.05 -12.30 -3.87
C ALA A 389 16.88 -11.28 -3.08
N GLU A 390 18.01 -11.68 -2.46
CA GLU A 390 18.77 -10.82 -1.55
C GLU A 390 19.42 -9.62 -2.25
N LEU A 391 19.00 -8.40 -1.87
CA LEU A 391 19.47 -7.16 -2.51
C LEU A 391 20.98 -6.95 -2.36
N ALA A 392 21.56 -7.37 -1.24
CA ALA A 392 22.99 -7.24 -0.97
C ALA A 392 23.86 -8.04 -1.95
N LYS A 393 23.28 -9.02 -2.66
CA LYS A 393 23.98 -9.82 -3.68
C LYS A 393 23.86 -9.23 -5.09
N LEU A 394 23.05 -8.19 -5.29
CA LEU A 394 22.89 -7.56 -6.59
C LEU A 394 24.06 -6.61 -6.88
N GLY A 395 24.59 -6.68 -8.10
CA GLY A 395 25.56 -5.69 -8.58
C GLY A 395 24.87 -4.34 -8.88
N GLN A 396 25.66 -3.27 -9.07
CA GLN A 396 25.12 -1.92 -9.33
C GLN A 396 24.12 -1.88 -10.49
N ALA A 397 24.46 -2.50 -11.62
CA ALA A 397 23.59 -2.50 -12.80
C ALA A 397 22.27 -3.26 -12.58
N GLU A 398 22.24 -4.23 -11.67
CA GLU A 398 21.02 -4.95 -11.28
C GLU A 398 20.20 -4.13 -10.30
N MET A 399 20.87 -3.47 -9.34
CA MET A 399 20.23 -2.52 -8.42
C MET A 399 19.54 -1.39 -9.18
N ASP A 400 20.19 -0.79 -10.18
CA ASP A 400 19.59 0.28 -10.99
C ASP A 400 18.31 -0.20 -11.72
N LYS A 401 18.33 -1.44 -12.23
CA LYS A 401 17.15 -2.06 -12.87
C LYS A 401 16.04 -2.34 -11.87
N TYR A 402 16.39 -2.82 -10.69
CA TYR A 402 15.44 -3.08 -9.61
C TYR A 402 14.79 -1.78 -9.14
N GLU A 403 15.58 -0.72 -8.89
CA GLU A 403 15.08 0.60 -8.51
C GLU A 403 14.13 1.18 -9.56
N TYR A 404 14.47 1.04 -10.85
CA TYR A 404 13.58 1.43 -11.93
C TYR A 404 12.27 0.62 -11.93
N SER A 405 12.36 -0.70 -11.77
CA SER A 405 11.18 -1.59 -11.72
C SER A 405 10.28 -1.29 -10.52
N LEU A 406 10.88 -1.00 -9.36
CA LEU A 406 10.21 -0.53 -8.15
C LEU A 406 9.50 0.80 -8.38
N LYS A 407 10.16 1.76 -9.02
CA LYS A 407 9.56 3.05 -9.35
C LYS A 407 8.30 2.86 -10.20
N VAL A 408 8.38 2.07 -11.28
CA VAL A 408 7.24 1.77 -12.15
C VAL A 408 6.11 1.07 -11.37
N PHE A 409 6.44 0.11 -10.50
CA PHE A 409 5.46 -0.55 -9.64
C PHE A 409 4.72 0.45 -8.74
N ARG A 410 5.45 1.36 -8.09
CA ARG A 410 4.90 2.39 -7.20
C ARG A 410 4.06 3.43 -7.93
N ASP A 411 4.51 3.89 -9.10
CA ASP A 411 3.75 4.84 -9.93
C ASP A 411 2.39 4.23 -10.34
N ASN A 412 2.37 2.95 -10.71
CA ASN A 412 1.14 2.23 -11.02
C ASN A 412 0.23 2.07 -9.79
N LYS A 413 0.81 1.69 -8.64
CA LYS A 413 0.07 1.53 -7.39
C LYS A 413 -0.56 2.85 -6.94
N ASN A 414 0.19 3.95 -6.94
CA ASN A 414 -0.31 5.28 -6.60
C ASN A 414 -1.44 5.73 -7.53
N THR A 415 -1.33 5.44 -8.83
CA THR A 415 -2.39 5.74 -9.81
C THR A 415 -3.66 4.95 -9.51
N PHE A 416 -3.51 3.67 -9.14
CA PHE A 416 -4.62 2.80 -8.77
C PHE A 416 -5.26 3.24 -7.44
N ASP A 417 -4.46 3.45 -6.40
CA ASP A 417 -4.92 3.89 -5.09
C ASP A 417 -5.65 5.23 -5.20
N TYR A 418 -5.12 6.20 -5.96
CA TYR A 418 -5.82 7.45 -6.25
C TYR A 418 -7.16 7.24 -6.96
N ALA A 419 -7.23 6.33 -7.93
CA ALA A 419 -8.49 6.00 -8.61
C ALA A 419 -9.50 5.34 -7.67
N VAL A 420 -9.05 4.45 -6.78
CA VAL A 420 -9.88 3.79 -5.77
C VAL A 420 -10.37 4.79 -4.72
N GLU A 421 -9.50 5.66 -4.22
CA GLU A 421 -9.85 6.71 -3.26
C GLU A 421 -10.83 7.72 -3.86
N THR A 422 -10.62 8.13 -5.11
CA THR A 422 -11.53 9.03 -5.83
C THR A 422 -12.89 8.36 -6.01
N ALA A 423 -12.92 7.12 -6.51
CA ALA A 423 -14.17 6.37 -6.70
C ALA A 423 -14.90 6.09 -5.37
N PHE A 424 -14.17 5.77 -4.30
CA PHE A 424 -14.75 5.57 -2.98
C PHE A 424 -15.27 6.89 -2.39
N GLY A 425 -14.53 7.99 -2.56
CA GLY A 425 -14.94 9.33 -2.13
C GLY A 425 -16.20 9.80 -2.85
N GLU A 426 -16.26 9.63 -4.17
CA GLU A 426 -17.44 9.88 -5.00
C GLU A 426 -18.61 8.98 -4.59
N GLY A 427 -18.38 7.68 -4.39
CA GLY A 427 -19.41 6.74 -3.93
C GLY A 427 -19.91 7.01 -2.50
N MET A 428 -19.05 7.46 -1.58
CA MET A 428 -19.45 7.88 -0.24
C MET A 428 -20.24 9.19 -0.25
N LEU A 429 -19.87 10.12 -1.13
CA LEU A 429 -20.61 11.36 -1.36
C LEU A 429 -21.99 11.04 -1.92
N GLU A 430 -22.06 10.20 -2.96
CA GLU A 430 -23.30 9.75 -3.58
C GLU A 430 -24.19 9.02 -2.56
N GLY A 431 -23.66 8.06 -1.79
CA GLY A 431 -24.42 7.36 -0.75
C GLY A 431 -24.89 8.25 0.43
N LYS A 432 -24.13 9.29 0.80
CA LYS A 432 -24.60 10.29 1.78
C LYS A 432 -25.71 11.17 1.22
N LEU A 433 -25.58 11.58 -0.05
CA LEU A 433 -26.58 12.39 -0.76
C LEU A 433 -27.89 11.60 -0.91
N GLU A 434 -27.81 10.34 -1.31
CA GLU A 434 -28.91 9.39 -1.39
C GLU A 434 -29.63 9.26 -0.03
N ARG A 435 -28.89 8.97 1.04
CA ARG A 435 -29.46 8.80 2.39
C ARG A 435 -30.11 10.08 2.91
N ASN A 436 -29.52 11.23 2.64
CA ASN A 436 -30.10 12.53 3.00
C ASN A 436 -31.41 12.78 2.23
N ILE A 437 -31.46 12.47 0.94
CA ILE A 437 -32.68 12.59 0.13
C ILE A 437 -33.76 11.63 0.63
N GLU A 438 -33.45 10.36 0.91
CA GLU A 438 -34.43 9.41 1.44
C GLU A 438 -35.07 9.89 2.76
N ILE A 439 -34.26 10.45 3.67
CA ILE A 439 -34.74 11.00 4.93
C ILE A 439 -35.65 12.21 4.67
N ILE A 440 -35.28 13.10 3.76
CA ILE A 440 -36.04 14.31 3.43
C ILE A 440 -37.36 13.95 2.74
N VAL A 441 -37.36 13.00 1.80
CA VAL A 441 -38.58 12.53 1.12
C VAL A 441 -39.55 11.87 2.10
N LYS A 442 -39.05 11.03 3.03
CA LYS A 442 -39.88 10.45 4.09
C LYS A 442 -40.46 11.50 5.05
N LYS A 443 -39.70 12.56 5.32
CA LYS A 443 -40.10 13.64 6.24
C LYS A 443 -41.06 14.64 5.58
N TYR A 444 -40.98 14.81 4.26
CA TYR A 444 -41.78 15.78 3.50
C TYR A 444 -42.40 15.14 2.23
N PRO A 445 -43.35 14.19 2.38
CA PRO A 445 -43.88 13.40 1.27
C PRO A 445 -44.71 14.19 0.24
N HIS A 446 -45.03 15.46 0.53
CA HIS A 446 -45.81 16.33 -0.35
C HIS A 446 -44.95 17.26 -1.21
N PHE A 447 -43.62 17.21 -1.05
CA PHE A 447 -42.71 18.12 -1.73
C PHE A 447 -42.40 17.61 -3.15
N GLY A 448 -42.45 18.52 -4.13
CA GLY A 448 -42.05 18.24 -5.51
C GLY A 448 -40.52 18.24 -5.70
N ILE A 449 -40.03 17.72 -6.82
CA ILE A 449 -38.59 17.60 -7.14
C ILE A 449 -37.85 18.95 -7.00
N GLU A 450 -38.48 20.05 -7.43
CA GLU A 450 -37.90 21.40 -7.33
C GLU A 450 -37.73 21.88 -5.89
N GLN A 451 -38.65 21.50 -5.00
CA GLN A 451 -38.60 21.85 -3.58
C GLN A 451 -37.58 20.97 -2.83
N LEU A 452 -37.45 19.70 -3.22
CA LEU A 452 -36.43 18.79 -2.69
C LEU A 452 -35.02 19.22 -3.11
N ALA A 453 -34.85 19.66 -4.35
CA ALA A 453 -33.60 20.24 -4.86
C ALA A 453 -33.17 21.47 -4.03
N ALA A 454 -34.09 22.40 -3.78
CA ALA A 454 -33.82 23.58 -2.95
C ALA A 454 -33.48 23.27 -1.48
N LEU A 455 -33.98 22.15 -0.92
CA LEU A 455 -33.72 21.71 0.45
C LEU A 455 -32.40 20.96 0.62
N THR A 456 -31.92 20.33 -0.46
CA THR A 456 -30.71 19.49 -0.47
C THR A 456 -29.51 20.19 -1.08
N ASP A 457 -29.70 21.40 -1.63
CA ASP A 457 -28.71 22.19 -2.37
C ASP A 457 -28.18 21.44 -3.61
N LEU A 458 -29.04 20.59 -4.20
CA LEU A 458 -28.76 19.78 -5.39
C LEU A 458 -29.51 20.33 -6.60
N SER A 459 -29.02 20.02 -7.79
CA SER A 459 -29.76 20.32 -9.02
C SER A 459 -31.00 19.42 -9.15
N VAL A 460 -31.99 19.93 -9.87
CA VAL A 460 -33.24 19.19 -10.18
C VAL A 460 -32.95 17.86 -10.88
N ASP A 461 -31.91 17.80 -11.71
CA ASP A 461 -31.54 16.59 -12.44
C ASP A 461 -30.86 15.54 -11.54
N GLU A 462 -30.05 15.97 -10.56
CA GLU A 462 -29.46 15.08 -9.56
C GLU A 462 -30.53 14.43 -8.67
N VAL A 463 -31.48 15.24 -8.16
CA VAL A 463 -32.62 14.73 -7.37
C VAL A 463 -33.47 13.76 -8.21
N ARG A 464 -33.72 14.07 -9.48
CA ARG A 464 -34.50 13.21 -10.38
C ARG A 464 -33.81 11.87 -10.67
N ARG A 465 -32.48 11.87 -10.86
CA ARG A 465 -31.68 10.64 -11.08
C ARG A 465 -31.77 9.71 -9.86
N ILE A 466 -31.53 10.26 -8.67
CA ILE A 466 -31.52 9.51 -7.39
C ILE A 466 -32.89 8.89 -7.10
N LEU A 467 -33.99 9.66 -7.27
CA LEU A 467 -35.35 9.17 -7.05
C LEU A 467 -35.74 8.04 -8.02
N LYS A 468 -35.24 8.09 -9.26
CA LYS A 468 -35.52 7.10 -10.32
C LYS A 468 -34.81 5.76 -10.07
N GLU A 469 -33.58 5.80 -9.58
CA GLU A 469 -32.78 4.59 -9.30
C GLU A 469 -33.28 3.83 -8.07
N HIS A 470 -33.83 4.54 -7.08
CA HIS A 470 -34.23 3.96 -5.78
C HIS A 470 -35.74 3.67 -5.63
N LYS A 471 -36.55 3.89 -6.68
CA LYS A 471 -38.02 3.65 -6.68
C LYS A 471 -38.77 4.31 -5.51
N VAL A 472 -38.32 5.50 -5.10
CA VAL A 472 -38.94 6.23 -3.97
C VAL A 472 -40.17 7.04 -4.42
N LEU A 473 -40.41 7.14 -5.73
CA LEU A 473 -41.65 7.62 -6.36
C LEU A 473 -42.02 6.77 -7.57
#